data_AF-A0A9W9NSE6-F1
#
_entry.id   AF-A0A9W9NSE6-F1
#
_cell.length_a   1.000
_cell.length_b   1.000
_cell.length_c   1.000
_cell.angle_alpha   90.00
_cell.angle_beta   90.00
_cell.angle_gamma   90.00
#
_symmetry.space_group_name_H-M   'P 1'
#
loop_
_entity.id
_entity.type
_entity.pdbx_description
1 polymer ?
#
loop_
_entity_poly.entity_id
_entity_poly.type
_entity_poly.pdbx_seq_one_letter_code
_entity_poly.pdbx_strand_id
1 'polypeptide(L)'
;MSKPFNPEEAENFEDMEKQFAVKEKVKGSQLRLTKMDDEIYESFKAEFPDFDPAATINEDLMKSKAGKEKWRNWINQYEKKIDDFNFGTIIRNRADVEYEQDTTIFGVRMQFYAIEIARNRAGLNDWIYERSQK
;
A
#
# COMPACT_ATOMS: atom_id res chain seq x y z
N MET A 1 3.87 -5.55 -28.51
CA MET A 1 3.61 -6.93 -28.10
C MET A 1 3.76 -6.97 -26.59
N SER A 2 2.69 -7.21 -25.84
CA SER A 2 2.78 -7.34 -24.38
C SER A 2 3.55 -8.62 -24.07
N LYS A 3 4.63 -8.51 -23.29
CA LYS A 3 5.34 -9.68 -22.75
C LYS A 3 4.34 -10.52 -21.95
N PRO A 4 4.39 -11.86 -22.02
CA PRO A 4 3.60 -12.72 -21.15
C PRO A 4 3.94 -12.39 -19.69
N PHE A 5 2.91 -12.23 -18.86
CA PHE A 5 3.05 -11.95 -17.43
C PHE A 5 3.81 -13.12 -16.77
N ASN A 6 5.04 -12.87 -16.33
CA ASN A 6 5.82 -13.81 -15.55
C ASN A 6 5.65 -13.46 -14.07
N PRO A 7 4.93 -14.28 -13.26
CA PRO A 7 4.68 -13.98 -11.86
C PRO A 7 5.96 -13.94 -11.01
N GLU A 8 7.02 -14.64 -11.42
CA GLU A 8 8.31 -14.68 -10.71
C GLU A 8 9.21 -13.47 -11.02
N GLU A 9 8.99 -12.79 -12.16
CA GLU A 9 9.68 -11.54 -12.53
C GLU A 9 8.76 -10.32 -12.35
N ALA A 10 7.60 -10.49 -11.69
CA ALA A 10 6.68 -9.40 -11.48
C ALA A 10 7.34 -8.39 -10.51
N GLU A 11 7.57 -7.17 -10.99
CA GLU A 11 8.13 -6.02 -10.24
C GLU A 11 7.45 -5.79 -8.87
N ASN A 12 6.23 -6.31 -8.69
CA ASN A 12 5.48 -6.35 -7.44
C ASN A 12 6.14 -7.14 -6.31
N PHE A 13 6.79 -8.26 -6.62
CA PHE A 13 7.53 -9.03 -5.62
C PHE A 13 8.68 -8.21 -5.06
N GLU A 14 9.35 -7.44 -5.92
CA GLU A 14 10.48 -6.62 -5.52
C GLU A 14 10.07 -5.50 -4.54
N ASP A 15 8.92 -4.85 -4.74
CA ASP A 15 8.43 -3.83 -3.80
C ASP A 15 8.00 -4.45 -2.46
N MET A 16 7.31 -5.60 -2.49
CA MET A 16 6.92 -6.35 -1.30
C MET A 16 8.11 -6.84 -0.48
N GLU A 17 9.08 -7.50 -1.11
CA GLU A 17 10.28 -8.04 -0.47
C GLU A 17 11.18 -6.93 0.06
N LYS A 18 11.39 -5.85 -0.72
CA LYS A 18 12.14 -4.68 -0.24
C LYS A 18 11.48 -4.09 0.99
N GLN A 19 10.17 -3.99 1.03
CA GLN A 19 9.49 -3.44 2.20
C GLN A 19 9.59 -4.31 3.43
N PHE A 20 9.39 -5.62 3.31
CA PHE A 20 9.55 -6.51 4.45
C PHE A 20 10.99 -6.50 4.96
N ALA A 21 11.97 -6.68 4.07
CA ALA A 21 13.39 -6.68 4.45
C ALA A 21 13.84 -5.37 5.11
N VAL A 22 13.24 -4.24 4.72
CA VAL A 22 13.50 -2.94 5.34
C VAL A 22 12.76 -2.82 6.69
N LYS A 23 11.51 -3.24 6.79
CA LYS A 23 10.71 -3.26 8.04
C LYS A 23 11.24 -4.24 9.08
N GLU A 24 11.99 -5.25 8.69
CA GLU A 24 12.70 -6.14 9.61
C GLU A 24 13.89 -5.46 10.29
N LYS A 25 14.51 -4.49 9.64
CA LYS A 25 15.70 -3.78 10.13
C LYS A 25 15.38 -2.49 10.89
N VAL A 26 14.27 -1.85 10.57
CA VAL A 26 13.80 -0.61 11.22
C VAL A 26 12.30 -0.64 11.43
N LYS A 27 11.81 0.05 12.46
CA LYS A 27 10.37 0.14 12.74
C LYS A 27 9.61 0.74 11.56
N GLY A 28 8.44 0.18 11.25
CA GLY A 28 7.57 0.66 10.18
C GLY A 28 7.20 2.14 10.34
N SER A 29 7.00 2.59 11.57
CA SER A 29 6.74 3.99 11.94
C SER A 29 7.84 4.98 11.60
N GLN A 30 9.06 4.50 11.34
CA GLN A 30 10.21 5.32 10.95
C GLN A 30 10.46 5.31 9.43
N LEU A 31 9.70 4.51 8.68
CA LEU A 31 9.89 4.34 7.24
C LEU A 31 9.17 5.39 6.41
N ARG A 32 9.88 5.84 5.39
CA ARG A 32 9.36 6.71 4.33
C ARG A 32 9.32 5.90 3.04
N LEU A 33 8.13 5.76 2.46
CA LEU A 33 7.93 5.03 1.19
C LEU A 33 8.25 5.93 0.00
N THR A 34 7.96 7.22 0.13
CA THR A 34 8.21 8.24 -0.88
C THR A 34 8.75 9.52 -0.24
N LYS A 35 9.23 10.44 -1.07
CA LYS A 35 9.59 11.80 -0.62
C LYS A 35 8.36 12.62 -0.23
N MET A 36 7.17 12.20 -0.66
CA MET A 36 5.90 12.93 -0.54
C MET A 36 4.95 12.31 0.50
N ASP A 37 5.44 11.43 1.38
CA ASP A 37 4.58 10.70 2.33
C ASP A 37 3.67 11.60 3.16
N ASP A 38 4.16 12.76 3.61
CA ASP A 38 3.36 13.72 4.37
C ASP A 38 2.20 14.28 3.51
N GLU A 39 2.46 14.66 2.26
CA GLU A 39 1.42 15.15 1.33
C GLU A 39 0.40 14.04 1.01
N ILE A 40 0.89 12.84 0.71
CA ILE A 40 0.04 11.68 0.40
C ILE A 40 -0.86 11.36 1.58
N TYR A 41 -0.33 11.32 2.80
CA TYR A 41 -1.10 11.00 4.01
C TYR A 41 -2.19 12.05 4.27
N GLU A 42 -1.86 13.34 4.23
CA GLU A 42 -2.83 14.40 4.48
C GLU A 42 -3.93 14.45 3.40
N SER A 43 -3.55 14.31 2.12
CA SER A 43 -4.49 14.22 1.01
C SER A 43 -5.39 12.98 1.11
N PHE A 44 -4.81 11.83 1.47
CA PHE A 44 -5.55 10.58 1.65
C PHE A 44 -6.57 10.69 2.78
N LYS A 45 -6.18 11.25 3.93
CA LYS A 45 -7.07 11.46 5.08
C LYS A 45 -8.20 12.45 4.77
N ALA A 46 -7.93 13.48 3.96
CA ALA A 46 -8.95 14.42 3.51
C ALA A 46 -9.98 13.78 2.56
N GLU A 47 -9.52 12.94 1.63
CA GLU A 47 -10.39 12.28 0.65
C GLU A 47 -11.13 11.08 1.26
N PHE A 48 -10.48 10.32 2.14
CA PHE A 48 -11.02 9.12 2.79
C PHE A 48 -11.01 9.26 4.32
N PRO A 49 -11.81 10.19 4.89
CA PRO A 49 -11.82 10.46 6.32
C PRO A 49 -12.32 9.27 7.17
N ASP A 50 -13.13 8.40 6.58
CA ASP A 50 -13.67 7.20 7.23
C ASP A 50 -12.73 5.98 7.08
N PHE A 51 -11.56 6.14 6.48
CA PHE A 51 -10.61 5.02 6.32
C PHE A 51 -9.91 4.72 7.64
N ASP A 52 -10.10 3.49 8.13
CA ASP A 52 -9.39 2.96 9.28
C ASP A 52 -8.19 2.09 8.83
N PRO A 53 -6.93 2.50 9.11
CA PRO A 53 -5.74 1.74 8.71
C PRO A 53 -5.58 0.39 9.43
N ALA A 54 -6.26 0.18 10.56
CA ALA A 54 -6.24 -1.07 11.32
C ALA A 54 -7.31 -2.07 10.84
N ALA A 55 -8.39 -1.58 10.23
CA ALA A 55 -9.47 -2.42 9.74
C ALA A 55 -9.05 -3.27 8.53
N THR A 56 -9.75 -4.39 8.33
CA THR A 56 -9.64 -5.16 7.08
C THR A 56 -10.22 -4.34 5.94
N ILE A 57 -9.43 -4.14 4.88
CA ILE A 57 -9.85 -3.46 3.67
C ILE A 57 -11.00 -4.25 3.03
N ASN A 58 -12.12 -3.58 2.82
CA ASN A 58 -13.25 -4.14 2.12
C ASN A 58 -13.06 -4.00 0.60
N GLU A 59 -12.72 -5.13 -0.03
CA GLU A 59 -12.44 -5.19 -1.47
C GLU A 59 -13.67 -4.81 -2.32
N ASP A 60 -14.87 -5.22 -1.91
CA ASP A 60 -16.12 -4.89 -2.60
C ASP A 60 -16.38 -3.38 -2.63
N LEU A 61 -16.10 -2.67 -1.53
CA LEU A 61 -16.23 -1.22 -1.47
C LEU A 61 -15.25 -0.53 -2.43
N MET A 62 -14.00 -1.00 -2.51
CA MET A 62 -13.02 -0.48 -3.46
C MET A 62 -13.41 -0.77 -4.90
N LYS A 63 -13.97 -1.94 -5.17
CA LYS A 63 -14.36 -2.40 -6.52
C LYS A 63 -15.74 -1.87 -6.95
N SER A 64 -16.52 -1.32 -6.03
CA SER A 64 -17.80 -0.66 -6.32
C SER A 64 -17.62 0.48 -7.33
N LYS A 65 -18.70 0.86 -8.02
CA LYS A 65 -18.66 1.96 -9.00
C LYS A 65 -18.17 3.27 -8.36
N ALA A 66 -18.69 3.59 -7.17
CA ALA A 66 -18.31 4.79 -6.43
C ALA A 66 -16.86 4.71 -5.92
N GLY A 67 -16.46 3.54 -5.38
CA GLY A 67 -15.09 3.33 -4.90
C GLY A 67 -14.05 3.47 -6.01
N LYS A 68 -14.30 2.85 -7.17
CA LYS A 68 -13.43 2.97 -8.35
C LYS A 68 -13.28 4.40 -8.82
N GLU A 69 -14.38 5.15 -8.91
CA GLU A 69 -14.35 6.55 -9.34
C GLU A 69 -13.59 7.42 -8.33
N LYS A 70 -13.87 7.25 -7.03
CA LYS A 70 -13.21 7.99 -5.95
C LYS A 70 -11.70 7.73 -5.93
N TRP A 71 -11.29 6.45 -5.93
CA TRP A 71 -9.88 6.08 -6.00
C TRP A 71 -9.22 6.62 -7.28
N ARG A 72 -9.87 6.47 -8.44
CA ARG A 72 -9.33 6.96 -9.72
C ARG A 72 -9.09 8.48 -9.71
N ASN A 73 -10.04 9.25 -9.20
CA ASN A 73 -9.91 10.70 -9.11
C ASN A 73 -8.77 11.11 -8.18
N TRP A 74 -8.61 10.41 -7.06
CA TRP A 74 -7.55 10.69 -6.09
C TRP A 74 -6.16 10.29 -6.63
N ILE A 75 -5.99 9.07 -7.16
CA ILE A 75 -4.68 8.61 -7.66
C ILE A 75 -4.17 9.46 -8.84
N ASN A 76 -5.06 9.95 -9.71
CA ASN A 76 -4.67 10.74 -10.88
C ASN A 76 -4.05 12.11 -10.51
N GLN A 77 -4.23 12.58 -9.26
CA GLN A 77 -3.55 13.78 -8.76
C GLN A 77 -2.02 13.60 -8.71
N TYR A 78 -1.55 12.34 -8.72
CA TYR A 78 -0.15 11.96 -8.58
C TYR A 78 0.49 11.49 -9.89
N GLU A 79 -0.23 11.52 -11.02
CA GLU A 79 0.26 11.05 -12.35
C GLU A 79 1.63 11.65 -12.74
N LYS A 80 1.87 12.92 -12.40
CA LYS A 80 3.11 13.63 -12.73
C LYS A 80 4.08 13.78 -11.55
N LYS A 81 3.71 13.23 -10.38
CA LYS A 81 4.43 13.38 -9.12
C LYS A 81 5.10 12.09 -8.69
N ILE A 82 4.44 10.96 -8.93
CA ILE A 82 4.90 9.63 -8.55
C ILE A 82 5.07 8.81 -9.82
N ASP A 83 6.26 8.27 -9.99
CA ASP A 83 6.58 7.38 -11.10
C ASP A 83 5.79 6.06 -10.95
N ASP A 84 5.19 5.60 -12.06
CA ASP A 84 4.40 4.37 -12.09
C ASP A 84 3.27 4.35 -11.03
N PHE A 85 2.65 5.51 -10.78
CA PHE A 85 1.59 5.70 -9.78
C PHE A 85 0.41 4.70 -9.91
N ASN A 86 0.14 4.24 -11.14
CA ASN A 86 -0.93 3.32 -11.50
C ASN A 86 -0.45 1.88 -11.74
N PHE A 87 0.81 1.57 -11.46
CA PHE A 87 1.36 0.23 -11.58
C PHE A 87 0.62 -0.72 -10.64
N GLY A 88 0.12 -1.84 -11.17
CA GLY A 88 -0.69 -2.78 -10.42
C GLY A 88 0.17 -3.53 -9.42
N THR A 89 -0.22 -3.55 -8.15
CA THR A 89 0.53 -4.15 -7.03
C THR A 89 -0.36 -4.89 -6.04
N ILE A 90 0.26 -5.57 -5.09
CA ILE A 90 -0.42 -6.35 -4.05
C ILE A 90 -0.39 -5.56 -2.74
N ILE A 91 -1.51 -5.55 -2.04
CA ILE A 91 -1.69 -4.82 -0.78
C ILE A 91 -2.21 -5.80 0.27
N ARG A 92 -1.66 -5.77 1.49
CA ARG A 92 -2.22 -6.54 2.60
C ARG A 92 -3.60 -6.03 2.97
N ASN A 93 -4.58 -6.91 3.07
CA ASN A 93 -5.94 -6.56 3.43
C ASN A 93 -6.03 -6.04 4.87
N ARG A 94 -5.13 -6.46 5.77
CA ARG A 94 -5.03 -5.99 7.15
C ARG A 94 -3.57 -5.66 7.50
N ALA A 95 -3.34 -4.84 8.53
CA ALA A 95 -1.99 -4.34 8.85
C ALA A 95 -1.12 -5.37 9.61
N ASP A 96 -1.74 -6.34 10.26
CA ASP A 96 -1.16 -7.31 11.20
C ASP A 96 -1.05 -8.73 10.60
N VAL A 97 -1.16 -8.86 9.29
CA VAL A 97 -1.03 -10.12 8.54
C VAL A 97 0.19 -10.08 7.61
N GLU A 98 0.66 -11.26 7.21
CA GLU A 98 1.70 -11.43 6.19
C GLU A 98 1.08 -11.41 4.78
N TYR A 99 1.92 -11.38 3.74
CA TYR A 99 1.47 -11.48 2.36
C TYR A 99 1.18 -12.94 2.00
N GLU A 100 -0.09 -13.35 2.14
CA GLU A 100 -0.60 -14.66 1.76
C GLU A 100 -1.74 -14.52 0.75
N GLN A 101 -2.19 -15.63 0.17
CA GLN A 101 -3.19 -15.63 -0.90
C GLN A 101 -4.54 -15.02 -0.46
N ASP A 102 -4.94 -15.24 0.79
CA ASP A 102 -6.21 -14.79 1.38
C ASP A 102 -6.10 -13.48 2.17
N THR A 103 -4.88 -13.05 2.48
CA THR A 103 -4.59 -11.82 3.23
C THR A 103 -4.17 -10.65 2.35
N THR A 104 -4.28 -10.81 1.03
CA THR A 104 -3.85 -9.81 0.05
C THR A 104 -4.95 -9.47 -0.94
N ILE A 105 -4.89 -8.24 -1.46
CA ILE A 105 -5.75 -7.73 -2.52
C ILE A 105 -4.91 -7.11 -3.62
N PHE A 106 -5.46 -7.08 -4.84
CA PHE A 106 -4.84 -6.38 -5.95
C PHE A 106 -5.27 -4.92 -5.99
N GLY A 107 -4.31 -4.01 -6.09
CA GLY A 107 -4.51 -2.58 -6.22
C GLY A 107 -3.47 -1.93 -7.12
N VAL A 108 -3.26 -0.63 -6.97
CA VAL A 108 -2.19 0.11 -7.66
C VAL A 108 -1.23 0.76 -6.67
N ARG A 109 -0.02 1.10 -7.13
CA ARG A 109 1.07 1.68 -6.32
C ARG A 109 0.62 2.86 -5.46
N MET A 110 -0.21 3.77 -5.98
CA MET A 110 -0.74 4.87 -5.15
C MET A 110 -1.70 4.43 -4.04
N GLN A 111 -2.53 3.42 -4.28
CA GLN A 111 -3.39 2.86 -3.22
C GLN A 111 -2.52 2.24 -2.13
N PHE A 112 -1.50 1.51 -2.55
CA PHE A 112 -0.53 0.92 -1.66
C PHE A 112 0.20 1.96 -0.81
N TYR A 113 0.76 3.02 -1.41
CA TYR A 113 1.39 4.10 -0.64
C TYR A 113 0.43 4.74 0.34
N ALA A 114 -0.79 5.11 -0.09
CA ALA A 114 -1.78 5.72 0.79
C ALA A 114 -2.04 4.88 2.05
N ILE A 115 -2.31 3.59 1.84
CA ILE A 115 -2.68 2.64 2.89
C ILE A 115 -1.47 2.34 3.78
N GLU A 116 -0.32 2.06 3.19
CA GLU A 116 0.85 1.61 3.95
C GLU A 116 1.54 2.77 4.69
N ILE A 117 1.49 3.99 4.15
CA ILE A 117 1.88 5.20 4.88
C ILE A 117 0.95 5.39 6.08
N ALA A 118 -0.37 5.29 5.91
CA ALA A 118 -1.31 5.43 7.02
C ALA A 118 -1.05 4.39 8.12
N ARG A 119 -0.75 3.14 7.75
CA ARG A 119 -0.36 2.07 8.69
C ARG A 119 0.97 2.35 9.39
N ASN A 120 1.99 2.80 8.67
CA ASN A 120 3.27 3.21 9.25
C ASN A 120 3.07 4.34 10.28
N ARG A 121 2.31 5.39 9.93
CA ARG A 121 2.03 6.52 10.85
C ARG A 121 1.25 6.10 12.10
N ALA A 122 0.39 5.08 11.98
CA ALA A 122 -0.33 4.50 13.10
C ALA A 122 0.51 3.49 13.92
N GLY A 123 1.75 3.19 13.52
CA GLY A 123 2.60 2.19 14.17
C GLY A 123 2.16 0.74 13.94
N LEU A 124 1.19 0.51 13.05
CA LEU A 124 0.57 -0.81 12.82
C LEU A 124 1.49 -1.78 12.07
N ASN A 125 2.62 -1.31 11.56
CA ASN A 125 3.63 -2.11 10.87
C ASN A 125 4.86 -2.42 11.74
N ASP A 126 4.91 -1.95 12.99
CA ASP A 126 6.07 -2.13 13.87
C ASP A 126 6.24 -3.59 14.32
N TRP A 127 5.17 -4.39 14.31
CA TRP A 127 5.21 -5.81 14.64
C TRP A 127 6.17 -6.61 13.75
N ILE A 128 6.40 -6.18 12.50
CA ILE A 128 7.31 -6.84 11.55
C ILE A 128 8.75 -6.74 12.09
N TYR A 129 9.14 -5.54 12.52
CA TYR A 129 10.42 -5.31 13.18
C TYR A 129 10.51 -6.15 14.46
N GLU A 130 9.51 -6.06 15.33
CA GLU A 130 9.50 -6.76 16.62
C GLU A 130 9.56 -8.28 16.49
N ARG A 131 8.96 -8.85 15.45
CA ARG A 131 9.03 -10.29 15.15
C ARG A 131 10.40 -10.70 14.64
N SER A 132 11.07 -9.87 13.83
CA SER A 132 12.41 -10.14 13.30
C SER A 132 13.52 -10.04 14.35
N GLN A 133 13.28 -9.33 15.46
CA GLN A 133 14.23 -9.25 16.59
C GLN A 133 14.14 -10.45 17.57
N LYS A 134 13.22 -11.40 17.37
CA LYS A 134 13.06 -12.59 18.22
C LYS A 134 13.81 -13.78 17.64
#